data_AF-L8B9C3-F1
#
_entry.id   AF-L8B9C3-F1
#
_cell.length_a   1.000
_cell.length_b   1.000
_cell.length_c   1.000
_cell.angle_alpha   90.00
_cell.angle_beta   90.00
_cell.angle_gamma   90.00
#
_symmetry.space_group_name_H-M   'P 1'
#
loop_
_entity.id
_entity.type
_entity.pdbx_description
1 polymer ?
#
loop_
_entity_poly.entity_id
_entity_poly.type
_entity_poly.pdbx_seq_one_letter_code
_entity_poly.pdbx_strand_id
1 'polypeptide(L)'
;MVDLKLYNQLNIKIIFLCCLKHLFSQFCSAPYSSYNYLDSRTNKNYSSLTLRTRSLPLFTEYYKLFYLNGVKVIPNNIGDLLTPARTGGISSLDNARWILS
;
A
#
# COMPACT_ATOMS: atom_id res chain seq x y z
N MET A 1 -5.64 -11.83 3.29
CA MET A 1 -5.96 -10.89 2.20
C MET A 1 -5.50 -9.50 2.59
N VAL A 2 -4.48 -8.95 1.93
CA VAL A 2 -4.03 -7.57 2.18
C VAL A 2 -4.70 -6.66 1.16
N ASP A 3 -5.47 -5.68 1.63
CA ASP A 3 -6.15 -4.70 0.78
C ASP A 3 -5.34 -3.39 0.79
N LEU A 4 -4.71 -3.06 -0.34
CA LEU A 4 -3.91 -1.84 -0.49
C LEU A 4 -4.76 -0.77 -1.17
N LYS A 5 -5.24 0.20 -0.39
CA LYS A 5 -5.92 1.41 -0.87
C LYS A 5 -4.94 2.60 -0.82
N LEU A 6 -4.62 3.21 -1.96
CA LEU A 6 -3.65 4.32 -2.03
C LEU A 6 -4.26 5.59 -2.68
N TYR A 7 -4.17 6.73 -1.98
CA TYR A 7 -4.77 8.03 -2.34
C TYR A 7 -3.80 8.99 -3.08
N ASN A 8 -4.36 9.89 -3.89
CA ASN A 8 -3.89 10.59 -5.13
C ASN A 8 -2.44 11.13 -5.32
N GLN A 9 -1.83 10.78 -6.50
CA GLN A 9 -0.80 11.48 -7.33
C GLN A 9 -0.50 10.61 -8.60
N LEU A 10 -0.96 11.00 -9.79
CA LEU A 10 -1.21 10.09 -10.95
C LEU A 10 0.02 9.35 -11.55
N ASN A 11 1.18 9.99 -11.72
CA ASN A 11 2.30 9.38 -12.45
C ASN A 11 3.17 8.43 -11.61
N ILE A 12 3.52 8.82 -10.38
CA ILE A 12 4.30 7.98 -9.46
C ILE A 12 3.51 6.71 -9.06
N LYS A 13 2.18 6.85 -8.95
CA LYS A 13 1.27 5.74 -8.62
C LYS A 13 1.22 4.65 -9.66
N ILE A 14 1.17 5.00 -10.95
CA ILE A 14 1.06 4.00 -12.02
C ILE A 14 2.35 3.17 -12.07
N ILE A 15 3.51 3.83 -11.99
CA ILE A 15 4.81 3.15 -11.97
C ILE A 15 4.90 2.22 -10.75
N PHE A 16 4.56 2.73 -9.55
CA PHE A 16 4.57 1.93 -8.33
C PHE A 16 3.63 0.72 -8.40
N LEU A 17 2.42 0.88 -8.94
CA LEU A 17 1.47 -0.21 -9.13
C LEU A 17 1.95 -1.23 -10.16
N CYS A 18 2.60 -0.80 -11.25
CA CYS A 18 3.23 -1.70 -12.21
C CYS A 18 4.35 -2.52 -11.57
N CYS A 19 5.21 -1.89 -10.77
CA CYS A 19 6.25 -2.58 -10.02
C CYS A 19 5.68 -3.57 -9.00
N LEU A 20 4.65 -3.17 -8.24
CA LEU A 20 3.95 -4.05 -7.31
C LEU A 20 3.29 -5.23 -8.02
N LYS A 21 2.61 -4.99 -9.15
CA LYS A 21 2.02 -6.06 -9.97
C LYS A 21 3.09 -7.03 -10.45
N HIS A 22 4.24 -6.53 -10.91
CA HIS A 22 5.34 -7.38 -11.33
C HIS A 22 5.84 -8.26 -10.17
N LEU A 23 6.11 -7.65 -9.02
CA LEU A 23 6.62 -8.32 -7.82
C LEU A 23 5.65 -9.38 -7.25
N PHE A 24 4.35 -9.08 -7.24
CA PHE A 24 3.32 -9.93 -6.65
C PHE A 24 2.51 -10.74 -7.68
N SER A 25 2.92 -10.73 -8.95
CA SER A 25 2.18 -11.35 -10.06
C SER A 25 1.80 -12.81 -9.80
N GLN A 26 2.76 -13.61 -9.33
CA GLN A 26 2.57 -15.03 -8.98
C GLN A 26 1.60 -15.26 -7.81
N PHE A 27 1.38 -14.24 -6.98
CA PHE A 27 0.50 -14.31 -5.82
C PHE A 27 -0.90 -13.73 -6.09
N CYS A 28 -1.12 -13.13 -7.27
CA CYS A 28 -2.38 -12.54 -7.67
C CYS A 28 -3.18 -13.50 -8.55
N SER A 29 -4.48 -13.66 -8.26
CA SER A 29 -5.37 -14.46 -9.13
C SER A 29 -5.96 -13.67 -10.29
N ALA A 30 -5.97 -12.34 -10.19
CA ALA A 30 -6.69 -11.46 -11.11
C ALA A 30 -5.85 -10.20 -11.38
N PRO A 31 -6.08 -9.52 -12.51
CA PRO A 31 -5.51 -8.20 -12.76
C PRO A 31 -6.00 -7.18 -11.72
N TYR A 32 -5.39 -5.98 -11.71
CA TYR A 32 -5.86 -4.90 -10.87
C TYR A 32 -7.31 -4.52 -11.25
N SER A 33 -8.09 -4.10 -10.27
CA SER A 33 -9.44 -3.57 -10.49
C SER A 33 -9.41 -2.06 -10.30
N SER A 34 -10.01 -1.33 -11.24
CA SER A 34 -10.22 0.11 -11.12
C SER A 34 -11.65 0.42 -10.72
N TYR A 35 -11.86 1.32 -9.78
CA TYR A 35 -13.18 1.83 -9.45
C TYR A 35 -13.17 3.34 -9.28
N ASN A 36 -14.23 3.97 -9.78
CA ASN A 36 -14.46 5.40 -9.63
C ASN A 36 -15.52 5.61 -8.55
N TYR A 37 -15.33 6.61 -7.70
CA TYR A 37 -16.31 6.98 -6.70
C TYR A 37 -16.34 8.50 -6.52
N LEU A 38 -17.52 9.00 -6.19
CA LEU A 38 -17.74 10.39 -5.81
C LEU A 38 -17.53 10.51 -4.30
N ASP A 39 -16.60 11.37 -3.89
CA ASP A 39 -16.48 11.74 -2.48
C ASP A 39 -17.59 12.75 -2.15
N SER A 40 -18.58 12.30 -1.38
CA SER A 40 -19.72 13.13 -0.96
C SER A 40 -19.32 14.34 -0.11
N ARG A 41 -18.15 14.32 0.53
CA ARG A 41 -17.67 15.41 1.40
C ARG A 41 -17.05 16.55 0.61
N THR A 42 -16.42 16.24 -0.53
CA THR A 42 -15.71 17.22 -1.37
C THR A 42 -16.34 17.42 -2.74
N ASN A 43 -17.34 16.59 -3.09
CA ASN A 43 -18.01 16.50 -4.38
C ASN A 43 -17.04 16.28 -5.56
N LYS A 44 -15.91 15.61 -5.30
CA LYS A 44 -14.87 15.32 -6.29
C LYS A 44 -14.93 13.85 -6.68
N ASN A 45 -14.70 13.59 -7.97
CA ASN A 45 -14.55 12.25 -8.48
C ASN A 45 -13.12 11.75 -8.24
N TYR A 46 -13.02 10.57 -7.65
CA TYR A 46 -11.77 9.89 -7.39
C TYR A 46 -11.75 8.55 -8.10
N SER A 47 -10.59 8.18 -8.64
CA SER A 47 -10.32 6.87 -9.19
C SER A 47 -9.36 6.14 -8.27
N SER A 48 -9.65 4.87 -7.99
CA SER A 48 -8.79 4.01 -7.20
C SER A 48 -8.47 2.73 -7.96
N LEU A 49 -7.29 2.20 -7.70
CA LEU A 49 -6.78 0.95 -8.26
C LEU A 49 -6.50 0.01 -7.09
N THR A 50 -7.03 -1.21 -7.17
CA THR A 50 -6.86 -2.23 -6.14
C THR A 50 -6.22 -3.47 -6.74
N LEU A 51 -5.22 -3.99 -6.04
CA LEU A 51 -4.58 -5.27 -6.33
C LEU A 51 -4.77 -6.18 -5.13
N ARG A 52 -5.23 -7.41 -5.36
CA ARG A 52 -5.51 -8.40 -4.31
C ARG A 52 -4.66 -9.66 -4.52
N THR A 53 -3.90 -10.01 -3.50
CA THR A 53 -3.16 -11.28 -3.45
C THR A 53 -4.03 -12.40 -2.89
N ARG A 54 -3.68 -13.64 -3.22
CA ARG A 54 -4.23 -14.85 -2.58
C ARG A 54 -3.87 -14.87 -1.10
N SER A 55 -4.75 -15.42 -0.27
CA SER A 55 -4.48 -15.63 1.16
C SER A 55 -3.53 -16.80 1.34
N LEU A 56 -2.23 -16.53 1.25
CA LEU A 56 -1.16 -17.51 1.46
C LEU A 56 -0.64 -17.45 2.90
N PRO A 57 -0.29 -18.60 3.52
CA PRO A 57 0.27 -18.65 4.87
C PRO A 57 1.51 -17.76 5.07
N LEU A 58 2.31 -17.57 4.01
CA LEU A 58 3.46 -16.65 4.02
C LEU A 58 3.06 -15.23 4.42
N PHE A 59 1.92 -14.72 3.93
CA PHE A 59 1.45 -13.38 4.27
C PHE A 59 0.89 -13.30 5.69
N THR A 60 0.53 -14.44 6.29
CA THR A 60 0.06 -14.49 7.68
C THR A 60 1.17 -14.14 8.66
N GLU A 61 2.41 -14.56 8.40
CA GLU A 61 3.56 -14.20 9.25
C GLU A 61 3.81 -12.69 9.22
N TYR A 62 3.78 -12.07 8.04
CA TYR A 62 3.85 -10.62 7.92
C TYR A 62 2.65 -9.92 8.58
N TYR A 63 1.45 -10.49 8.46
CA TYR A 63 0.25 -9.94 9.08
C TYR A 63 0.39 -9.92 10.62
N LYS A 64 0.86 -11.00 11.23
CA LYS A 64 1.05 -11.11 12.69
C LYS A 64 2.03 -10.06 13.25
N LEU A 65 3.02 -9.63 12.47
CA LEU A 65 3.97 -8.58 12.89
C LEU A 65 3.29 -7.21 13.11
N PHE A 66 2.25 -6.92 12.33
CA PHE A 66 1.57 -5.63 12.34
C PHE A 66 0.15 -5.69 12.92
N TYR A 67 -0.35 -6.88 13.26
CA TYR A 67 -1.70 -7.07 13.79
C TYR A 67 -1.67 -7.96 15.02
N LEU A 68 -1.82 -7.34 16.19
CA LEU A 68 -1.94 -8.02 17.47
C LEU A 68 -3.42 -8.07 17.86
N ASN A 69 -3.98 -9.27 18.04
CA ASN A 69 -5.40 -9.47 18.37
C ASN A 69 -6.37 -8.75 17.41
N GLY A 70 -6.03 -8.69 16.11
CA GLY A 70 -6.82 -8.00 15.09
C GLY A 70 -6.67 -6.47 15.07
N VAL A 71 -5.93 -5.90 16.03
CA VAL A 71 -5.62 -4.47 16.08
C VAL A 71 -4.30 -4.21 15.38
N LYS A 72 -4.30 -3.26 14.44
CA LYS A 72 -3.08 -2.86 13.73
C LYS A 72 -2.15 -2.13 14.70
N VAL A 73 -0.92 -2.63 14.85
CA VAL A 73 0.13 -2.08 15.71
C VAL A 73 1.39 -1.80 14.89
N ILE A 74 2.17 -0.80 15.32
CA ILE A 74 3.52 -0.57 14.80
C ILE A 74 4.48 -1.33 15.71
N PRO A 75 5.22 -2.33 15.20
CA PRO A 75 6.13 -3.10 16.03
C PRO A 75 7.35 -2.26 16.43
N ASN A 76 7.86 -2.46 17.64
CA ASN A 76 9.00 -1.68 18.17
C ASN A 76 10.29 -1.87 17.37
N ASN A 77 10.47 -3.03 16.73
CA ASN A 77 11.60 -3.36 15.85
C ASN A 77 11.37 -2.93 14.39
N ILE A 78 10.47 -1.96 14.13
CA ILE A 78 10.22 -1.47 12.77
C ILE A 78 11.50 -0.95 12.10
N GLY A 79 12.42 -0.35 12.86
CA GLY A 79 13.71 0.11 12.36
C GLY A 79 14.53 -1.03 11.72
N ASP A 80 14.53 -2.21 12.33
CA ASP A 80 15.24 -3.39 11.84
C ASP A 80 14.53 -4.03 10.63
N LEU A 81 13.20 -3.94 10.59
CA LEU A 81 12.37 -4.44 9.49
C LEU A 81 12.41 -3.54 8.24
N LEU A 82 12.88 -2.31 8.38
CA LEU A 82 13.06 -1.36 7.29
C LEU A 82 14.52 -1.39 6.82
N THR A 83 14.81 -2.22 5.81
CA THR A 83 16.15 -2.27 5.19
C THR A 83 16.49 -0.89 4.57
N PRO A 84 17.76 -0.43 4.54
CA PRO A 84 18.13 0.90 4.01
C PRO A 84 17.72 1.17 2.55
N ALA A 85 17.57 0.12 1.73
CA ALA A 85 17.02 0.22 0.37
C ALA A 85 15.55 0.71 0.33
N ARG A 86 14.85 0.70 1.47
CA ARG A 86 13.44 1.10 1.64
C ARG A 86 13.28 2.58 1.94
N THR A 87 14.28 3.24 2.53
CA THR A 87 14.24 4.67 2.86
C THR A 87 14.11 5.57 1.63
N GLY A 88 14.68 5.15 0.49
CA GLY A 88 14.51 5.84 -0.80
C GLY A 88 13.12 5.67 -1.44
N GLY A 89 12.36 4.64 -1.05
CA GLY A 89 10.97 4.45 -1.46
C GLY A 89 9.98 5.19 -0.55
N ILE A 90 10.30 5.30 0.74
CA ILE A 90 9.50 6.03 1.74
C ILE A 90 9.55 7.54 1.43
N SER A 91 10.70 8.10 1.06
CA SER A 91 10.79 9.50 0.62
C SER A 91 9.98 9.80 -0.66
N SER A 92 9.71 8.79 -1.49
CA SER A 92 8.86 8.91 -2.69
C SER A 92 7.36 8.83 -2.37
N LEU A 93 6.98 8.15 -1.27
CA LEU A 93 5.59 8.00 -0.80
C LEU A 93 5.18 9.10 0.19
N ASP A 94 6.13 9.64 0.97
CA ASP A 94 5.92 10.64 2.03
C ASP A 94 6.12 12.09 1.55
N ASN A 95 5.99 12.37 0.25
CA ASN A 95 5.92 13.75 -0.26
C ASN A 95 4.63 14.52 0.15
N ALA A 96 4.00 14.11 1.25
CA ALA A 96 3.09 14.93 2.04
C ALA A 96 3.91 15.69 3.09
N ARG A 97 4.40 16.86 2.67
CA ARG A 97 4.93 17.98 3.49
C ARG A 97 4.81 17.82 5.00
N TRP A 98 5.94 17.64 5.67
CA TRP A 98 6.15 18.26 6.98
C TRP A 98 6.87 19.60 6.74
N ILE A 99 6.10 20.61 6.32
CA ILE A 99 6.54 22.00 6.54
C ILE A 99 6.18 22.29 7.99
N LEU A 100 7.17 22.25 8.87
CA LEU A 100 7.10 22.98 10.12
C LEU A 100 7.90 24.27 9.91
N SER A 101 7.15 25.37 9.83
CA SER A 101 7.57 26.71 10.19
C SER A 101 8.09 26.75 11.63
#